data_AF-A0A091MPZ2-F1
#
_entry.id   AF-A0A091MPZ2-F1
#
_cell.length_a   1.000
_cell.length_b   1.000
_cell.length_c   1.000
_cell.angle_alpha   90.00
_cell.angle_beta   90.00
_cell.angle_gamma   90.00
#
_symmetry.space_group_name_H-M   'P 1'
#
loop_
_entity.id
_entity.type
_entity.pdbx_description
1 polymer ?
#
loop_
_entity_poly.entity_id
_entity_poly.type
_entity_poly.pdbx_seq_one_letter_code
_entity_poly.pdbx_strand_id
1 'polypeptide(L)'
;QVFGCMQKEGLQVTILATCPVAEYKTQESTFTLASPFLKALKTNEFQEQVCCPLLEQPNFVRDLPAAVLSYCQVWQIPAVLYQCYTDAIKVDTVTIEAFKPLLSSTVLKSLVKDASESTRILKKLLTTSETHSNIYI
;
A
#
# COMPACT_ATOMS: atom_id res chain seq x y z
N GLN A 1 5.15 9.36 -21.29
CA GLN A 1 6.14 8.99 -20.25
C GLN A 1 5.53 9.33 -18.89
N VAL A 2 5.68 8.46 -17.88
CA VAL A 2 4.99 8.61 -16.57
C VAL A 2 5.41 9.90 -15.83
N PHE A 3 6.68 10.31 -15.93
CA PHE A 3 7.21 11.46 -15.19
C PHE A 3 7.54 12.69 -16.07
N GLY A 4 6.88 12.85 -17.21
CA GLY A 4 7.26 13.84 -18.24
C GLY A 4 7.30 15.31 -17.80
N CYS A 5 6.64 15.67 -16.69
CA CYS A 5 6.55 17.04 -16.18
C CYS A 5 7.15 17.23 -14.77
N MET A 6 7.74 16.20 -14.17
CA MET A 6 8.23 16.25 -12.78
C MET A 6 9.72 16.54 -12.71
N GLN A 7 10.12 17.42 -11.79
CA GLN A 7 11.52 17.62 -11.43
C GLN A 7 12.05 16.33 -10.78
N LYS A 8 13.16 15.80 -11.29
CA LYS A 8 13.72 14.50 -10.86
C LYS A 8 14.66 14.63 -9.65
N GLU A 9 15.19 15.83 -9.42
CA GLU A 9 16.09 16.11 -8.28
C GLU A 9 15.29 16.04 -6.97
N GLY A 10 15.77 15.20 -6.04
CA GLY A 10 15.10 14.99 -4.75
C GLY A 10 13.78 14.20 -4.83
N LEU A 11 13.45 13.59 -5.98
CA LEU A 11 12.25 12.79 -6.14
C LEU A 11 12.45 11.39 -5.54
N GLN A 12 11.52 10.96 -4.69
CA GLN A 12 11.38 9.58 -4.21
C GLN A 12 10.00 9.07 -4.59
N VAL A 13 9.92 7.85 -5.13
CA VAL A 13 8.68 7.29 -5.66
C VAL A 13 8.23 6.10 -4.81
N THR A 14 6.98 6.14 -4.35
CA THR A 14 6.34 5.00 -3.68
C THR A 14 5.19 4.50 -4.52
N ILE A 15 5.18 3.20 -4.80
CA ILE A 15 4.18 2.55 -5.64
C ILE A 15 3.41 1.57 -4.75
N LEU A 16 2.10 1.73 -4.68
CA LEU A 16 1.21 0.79 -4.00
C LEU A 16 0.39 0.07 -5.06
N ALA A 17 0.43 -1.25 -5.05
CA ALA A 17 -0.28 -2.09 -6.00
C ALA A 17 -0.94 -3.27 -5.31
N THR A 18 -2.04 -3.75 -5.88
CA THR A 18 -2.70 -4.99 -5.47
C THR A 18 -2.61 -6.02 -6.59
N CYS A 19 -2.60 -7.30 -6.22
CA CYS A 19 -2.52 -8.43 -7.11
C CYS A 19 -3.33 -9.57 -6.50
N PRO A 20 -4.08 -10.36 -7.29
CA PRO A 20 -4.71 -11.56 -6.78
C PRO A 20 -3.68 -12.50 -6.16
N VAL A 21 -3.97 -13.06 -4.98
CA VAL A 21 -3.06 -14.03 -4.33
C VAL A 21 -2.85 -15.29 -5.19
N ALA A 22 -3.82 -15.63 -6.04
CA ALA A 22 -3.70 -16.72 -7.01
C ALA A 22 -2.55 -16.54 -8.02
N GLU A 23 -2.05 -15.32 -8.21
CA GLU A 23 -0.90 -15.03 -9.07
C GLU A 23 0.44 -15.16 -8.34
N TYR A 24 0.44 -15.30 -7.03
CA TYR A 24 1.65 -15.50 -6.23
C TYR A 24 2.18 -16.93 -6.39
N LYS A 25 3.44 -17.04 -6.78
CA LYS A 25 4.16 -18.29 -7.00
C LYS A 25 4.94 -18.64 -5.75
N THR A 26 4.55 -19.74 -5.12
CA THR A 26 5.25 -20.33 -3.97
C THR A 26 5.23 -21.86 -4.09
N GLN A 27 6.12 -22.53 -3.35
CA GLN A 27 6.11 -24.00 -3.24
C GLN A 27 4.97 -24.48 -2.33
N GLU A 28 4.51 -23.63 -1.42
CA GLU A 28 3.36 -23.89 -0.55
C GLU A 28 2.04 -23.66 -1.29
N SER A 29 0.94 -24.16 -0.75
CA SER A 29 -0.38 -23.87 -1.32
C SER A 29 -0.73 -22.39 -1.11
N THR A 30 -1.27 -21.73 -2.13
CA THR A 30 -1.76 -20.35 -1.97
C THR A 30 -2.94 -20.28 -0.99
N PHE A 31 -3.69 -21.36 -0.81
CA PHE A 31 -4.79 -21.47 0.16
C PHE A 31 -4.33 -21.46 1.63
N THR A 32 -3.07 -21.77 1.90
CA THR A 32 -2.52 -21.75 3.26
C THR A 32 -1.88 -20.41 3.62
N LEU A 33 -1.79 -19.49 2.66
CA LEU A 33 -1.23 -18.17 2.90
C LEU A 33 -2.22 -17.27 3.63
N ALA A 34 -1.74 -16.55 4.65
CA ALA A 34 -2.50 -15.53 5.33
C ALA A 34 -2.64 -14.28 4.43
N SER A 35 -3.70 -14.25 3.63
CA SER A 35 -4.10 -13.13 2.78
C SER A 35 -4.95 -12.11 3.57
N PRO A 36 -4.76 -10.79 3.39
CA PRO A 36 -3.79 -10.16 2.50
C PRO A 36 -2.38 -10.06 3.10
N PHE A 37 -1.35 -10.08 2.25
CA PHE A 37 0.04 -9.88 2.66
C PHE A 37 0.83 -9.00 1.68
N LEU A 38 1.88 -8.35 2.19
CA LEU A 38 2.75 -7.45 1.42
C LEU A 38 4.07 -8.11 1.01
N LYS A 39 4.52 -7.80 -0.19
CA LYS A 39 5.89 -7.99 -0.67
C LYS A 39 6.42 -6.68 -1.23
N ALA A 40 7.72 -6.45 -1.08
CA ALA A 40 8.37 -5.23 -1.56
C ALA A 40 9.36 -5.50 -2.70
N LEU A 41 9.43 -4.57 -3.65
CA LEU A 41 10.56 -4.43 -4.56
C LEU A 41 11.08 -3.01 -4.46
N LYS A 42 12.39 -2.82 -4.56
CA LYS A 42 12.99 -1.49 -4.46
C LYS A 42 14.11 -1.31 -5.48
N THR A 43 14.34 -0.07 -5.87
CA THR A 43 15.50 0.28 -6.69
C THR A 43 16.76 0.27 -5.86
N ASN A 44 17.92 0.20 -6.52
CA ASN A 44 19.23 0.24 -5.84
C ASN A 44 19.43 1.54 -5.06
N GLU A 45 18.83 2.64 -5.50
CA GLU A 45 18.95 3.95 -4.87
C GLU A 45 18.06 4.11 -3.63
N PHE A 46 17.12 3.19 -3.40
CA PHE A 46 16.28 3.20 -2.21
C PHE A 46 17.00 2.50 -1.03
N GLN A 47 17.57 3.31 -0.14
CA GLN A 47 18.39 2.82 0.98
C GLN A 47 17.60 2.51 2.26
N GLU A 48 16.36 3.01 2.37
CA GLU A 48 15.54 2.79 3.57
C GLU A 48 15.14 1.30 3.73
N GLN A 49 14.88 0.91 4.98
CA GLN A 49 14.36 -0.41 5.31
C GLN A 49 12.86 -0.48 4.97
N VAL A 50 12.46 -1.59 4.35
CA VAL A 50 11.06 -1.89 4.05
C VAL A 50 10.40 -2.63 5.22
N CYS A 51 9.09 -2.43 5.42
CA CYS A 51 8.36 -3.04 6.55
C CYS A 51 7.84 -4.46 6.27
N CYS A 52 8.16 -5.03 5.11
CA CYS A 52 7.72 -6.36 4.69
C CYS A 52 8.83 -7.08 3.90
N PRO A 53 8.74 -8.41 3.73
CA PRO A 53 9.72 -9.16 2.96
C PRO A 53 9.83 -8.68 1.51
N LEU A 54 11.03 -8.80 0.93
CA LEU A 54 11.23 -8.55 -0.49
C LEU A 54 10.54 -9.62 -1.34
N LEU A 55 10.13 -9.25 -2.55
CA LEU A 55 9.54 -10.15 -3.52
C LEU A 55 10.63 -11.09 -4.06
N GLU A 56 10.52 -12.37 -3.72
CA GLU A 56 11.43 -13.41 -4.17
C GLU A 56 11.08 -13.94 -5.57
N GLN A 57 12.09 -14.42 -6.28
CA GLN A 57 11.87 -15.14 -7.55
C GLN A 57 11.14 -16.46 -7.29
N PRO A 58 10.22 -16.90 -8.17
CA PRO A 58 9.97 -16.42 -9.54
C PRO A 58 8.85 -15.38 -9.65
N ASN A 59 8.48 -14.71 -8.55
CA ASN A 59 7.48 -13.65 -8.58
C ASN A 59 8.04 -12.40 -9.25
N PHE A 60 7.20 -11.73 -10.05
CA PHE A 60 7.54 -10.48 -10.71
C PHE A 60 6.32 -9.58 -10.79
N VAL A 61 6.57 -8.28 -10.82
CA VAL A 61 5.54 -7.26 -10.98
C VAL A 61 5.32 -7.03 -12.47
N ARG A 62 4.08 -6.69 -12.84
CA ARG A 62 3.66 -6.45 -14.23
C ARG A 62 3.07 -5.06 -14.42
N ASP A 63 2.77 -4.75 -15.67
CA ASP A 63 2.00 -3.58 -16.10
C ASP A 63 2.58 -2.24 -15.61
N LEU A 64 1.70 -1.33 -15.20
CA LEU A 64 2.07 0.01 -14.80
C LEU A 64 3.04 0.03 -13.59
N PRO A 65 2.80 -0.69 -12.48
CA PRO A 65 3.73 -0.69 -11.36
C PRO A 65 5.15 -1.13 -11.75
N ALA A 66 5.28 -2.14 -12.61
CA ALA A 66 6.58 -2.57 -13.14
C ALA A 66 7.23 -1.52 -14.03
N ALA A 67 6.47 -0.88 -14.91
CA ALA A 67 6.97 0.16 -15.80
C ALA A 67 7.48 1.38 -15.01
N VAL A 68 6.76 1.79 -13.96
CA VAL A 68 7.18 2.88 -13.07
C VAL A 68 8.47 2.51 -12.33
N LEU A 69 8.51 1.34 -11.69
CA LEU A 69 9.70 0.91 -10.94
C LEU A 69 10.92 0.76 -11.85
N SER A 70 10.73 0.21 -13.06
CA SER A 70 11.79 0.05 -14.06
C SER A 70 12.32 1.40 -14.54
N TYR A 71 11.43 2.37 -14.75
CA TYR A 71 11.85 3.74 -15.05
C TYR A 71 12.70 4.31 -13.92
N CYS A 72 12.25 4.19 -12.66
CA CYS A 72 13.02 4.67 -11.52
C CYS A 72 14.39 3.98 -11.43
N GLN A 73 14.46 2.67 -11.69
CA GLN A 73 15.72 1.93 -11.69
C GLN A 73 16.70 2.45 -12.75
N VAL A 74 16.23 2.67 -14.00
CA VAL A 74 17.07 3.15 -15.11
C VAL A 74 17.57 4.58 -14.87
N TRP A 75 16.72 5.43 -14.28
CA TRP A 75 17.03 6.83 -14.03
C TRP A 75 17.60 7.12 -12.64
N GLN A 76 17.99 6.07 -11.91
CA GLN A 76 18.57 6.18 -10.56
C GLN A 76 17.71 7.02 -9.60
N ILE A 77 16.39 6.80 -9.66
CA ILE A 77 15.43 7.44 -8.76
C ILE A 77 15.18 6.47 -7.59
N PRO A 78 15.35 6.89 -6.33
CA PRO A 78 14.96 6.10 -5.17
C PRO A 78 13.48 5.74 -5.24
N ALA A 79 13.17 4.45 -5.34
CA ALA A 79 11.79 4.00 -5.42
C ALA A 79 11.57 2.66 -4.73
N VAL A 80 10.39 2.52 -4.16
CA VAL A 80 9.90 1.27 -3.56
C VAL A 80 8.49 0.99 -4.03
N LEU A 81 8.23 -0.28 -4.33
CA LEU A 81 6.95 -0.82 -4.66
C LEU A 81 6.51 -1.78 -3.57
N TYR A 82 5.29 -1.61 -3.07
CA TYR A 82 4.61 -2.54 -2.17
C TYR A 82 3.46 -3.21 -2.92
N GLN A 83 3.62 -4.52 -3.14
CA GLN A 83 2.64 -5.38 -3.79
C GLN A 83 1.84 -6.11 -2.71
N CYS A 84 0.55 -5.82 -2.62
CA CYS A 84 -0.37 -6.55 -1.78
C CYS A 84 -0.99 -7.71 -2.57
N TYR A 85 -0.81 -8.92 -2.06
CA TYR A 85 -1.50 -10.11 -2.55
C TYR A 85 -2.76 -10.31 -1.73
N THR A 86 -3.92 -10.32 -2.39
CA THR A 86 -5.23 -10.37 -1.74
C THR A 86 -6.19 -11.29 -2.51
N ASP A 87 -7.17 -11.86 -1.81
CA ASP A 87 -8.29 -12.60 -2.41
C ASP A 87 -9.40 -11.68 -2.93
N ALA A 88 -9.35 -10.39 -2.56
CA ALA A 88 -10.37 -9.44 -2.92
C ALA A 88 -10.29 -9.05 -4.41
N ILE A 89 -11.39 -9.22 -5.13
CA ILE A 89 -11.51 -8.81 -6.55
C ILE A 89 -11.45 -7.28 -6.70
N LYS A 90 -11.92 -6.56 -5.68
CA LYS A 90 -11.87 -5.11 -5.58
C LYS A 90 -11.17 -4.73 -4.27
N VAL A 91 -10.53 -3.57 -4.25
CA VAL A 91 -9.91 -3.04 -3.04
C VAL A 91 -10.98 -2.88 -1.96
N ASP A 92 -10.81 -3.60 -0.85
CA ASP A 92 -11.67 -3.57 0.32
C ASP A 92 -10.90 -3.06 1.55
N THR A 93 -11.61 -2.88 2.65
CA THR A 93 -11.01 -2.39 3.90
C THR A 93 -9.88 -3.30 4.37
N VAL A 94 -10.04 -4.62 4.27
CA VAL A 94 -9.04 -5.60 4.72
C VAL A 94 -7.73 -5.47 3.93
N THR A 95 -7.84 -5.33 2.61
CA THR A 95 -6.69 -5.10 1.72
C THR A 95 -5.99 -3.78 2.05
N ILE A 96 -6.75 -2.71 2.34
CA ILE A 96 -6.18 -1.43 2.77
C ILE A 96 -5.46 -1.55 4.12
N GLU A 97 -5.99 -2.36 5.04
CA GLU A 97 -5.35 -2.57 6.34
C GLU A 97 -3.98 -3.24 6.23
N ALA A 98 -3.74 -4.06 5.20
CA ALA A 98 -2.42 -4.63 4.93
C ALA A 98 -1.34 -3.55 4.75
N PHE A 99 -1.72 -2.36 4.27
CA PHE A 99 -0.81 -1.22 4.08
C PHE A 99 -0.64 -0.35 5.33
N LYS A 100 -1.37 -0.60 6.44
CA LYS A 100 -1.22 0.16 7.70
C LYS A 100 0.23 0.29 8.17
N PRO A 101 1.09 -0.76 8.13
CA PRO A 101 2.50 -0.63 8.54
C PRO A 101 3.27 0.44 7.77
N LEU A 102 2.88 0.73 6.51
CA LEU A 102 3.51 1.78 5.72
C LEU A 102 3.22 3.19 6.25
N LEU A 103 2.10 3.40 6.92
CA LEU A 103 1.76 4.69 7.52
C LEU A 103 2.72 5.05 8.67
N SER A 104 3.33 4.03 9.29
CA SER A 104 4.39 4.20 10.28
C SER A 104 5.79 4.31 9.69
N SER A 105 5.95 4.02 8.38
CA SER A 105 7.23 4.16 7.69
C SER A 105 7.58 5.65 7.50
N THR A 106 8.87 5.95 7.50
CA THR A 106 9.44 7.27 7.19
C THR A 106 8.89 7.86 5.91
N VAL A 107 8.64 7.02 4.91
CA VAL A 107 8.16 7.39 3.58
C VAL A 107 6.76 7.98 3.57
N LEU A 108 5.80 7.39 4.31
CA LEU A 108 4.39 7.84 4.31
C LEU A 108 3.97 8.52 5.61
N LYS A 109 4.84 8.61 6.62
CA LYS A 109 4.55 9.28 7.90
C LYS A 109 4.07 10.72 7.72
N SER A 110 4.58 11.43 6.71
CA SER A 110 4.16 12.80 6.39
C SER A 110 2.74 12.89 5.80
N LEU A 111 2.21 11.80 5.23
CA LEU A 111 0.86 11.73 4.68
C LEU A 111 -0.20 11.44 5.74
N VAL A 112 0.22 10.91 6.89
CA VAL A 112 -0.68 10.67 8.02
C VAL A 112 -1.11 12.02 8.59
N LYS A 113 -2.26 12.52 8.15
CA LYS A 113 -2.95 13.60 8.83
C LYS A 113 -3.45 13.10 10.17
N ASP A 114 -3.38 13.96 11.18
CA ASP A 114 -3.89 13.64 12.50
C ASP A 114 -5.39 13.31 12.41
N ALA A 115 -5.73 12.04 12.65
CA ALA A 115 -7.10 11.55 12.64
C ALA A 115 -7.89 12.03 13.87
N SER A 116 -7.27 12.76 14.80
CA SER A 116 -7.92 13.31 15.99
C SER A 116 -9.15 14.15 15.64
N GLU A 117 -9.07 14.97 14.59
CA GLU A 117 -10.19 15.83 14.18
C GLU A 117 -11.31 15.02 13.51
N SER A 118 -10.97 14.09 12.61
CA SER A 118 -11.94 13.21 11.96
C SER A 118 -12.63 12.28 12.97
N THR A 119 -11.90 11.73 13.93
CA THR A 119 -12.46 10.90 15.01
C THR A 119 -13.31 11.72 15.98
N ARG A 120 -12.94 12.98 16.24
CA ARG A 120 -13.77 13.93 17.02
C ARG A 120 -15.10 14.22 16.32
N ILE A 121 -15.08 14.47 15.01
CA ILE A 121 -16.30 14.70 14.20
C ILE A 121 -17.18 13.44 14.18
N LEU A 122 -16.59 12.25 13.96
CA LEU A 122 -17.31 10.99 13.98
C LEU A 122 -17.95 10.72 15.35
N LYS A 123 -17.21 10.93 16.45
CA LYS A 123 -17.75 10.81 17.81
C LYS A 123 -18.94 11.74 18.03
N LYS A 124 -18.84 13.01 17.61
CA LYS A 124 -19.96 13.96 17.68
C LYS A 124 -21.18 13.47 16.89
N LEU A 125 -20.98 12.97 15.67
CA LEU A 125 -22.08 12.45 14.83
C LEU A 125 -22.75 11.22 15.47
N LEU A 126 -21.97 10.28 16.02
CA LEU A 126 -22.49 9.11 16.72
C LEU A 126 -23.30 9.51 17.96
N THR A 127 -22.78 10.41 18.81
CA THR A 127 -23.52 10.91 19.98
C THR A 127 -24.79 11.69 19.61
N THR A 128 -24.81 12.35 18.44
CA THR A 128 -26.00 13.06 17.94
C THR A 128 -27.07 12.08 17.46
N SER A 129 -26.67 10.93 16.91
CA SER A 129 -27.59 9.86 16.49
C SER A 129 -28.21 9.09 17.66
N GLU A 130 -27.50 8.95 18.79
CA GLU A 130 -28.03 8.34 20.02
C GLU A 130 -29.14 9.20 20.64
N THR A 131 -29.05 10.52 20.55
CA THR A 131 -30.09 11.44 21.09
C THR A 131 -31.38 11.48 20.26
N HIS A 132 -31.39 10.92 19.04
CA HIS A 132 -32.56 10.88 18.16
C HIS A 132 -33.08 9.46 17.89
N SER A 133 -32.42 8.42 18.40
CA SER A 133 -32.84 7.02 18.24
C SER A 133 -33.83 6.60 19.35
N ASN A 134 -34.95 7.32 19.46
CA ASN A 134 -36.15 6.85 20.16
C ASN A 134 -37.19 6.38 19.13
N ILE A 135 -36.81 5.45 18.25
CA ILE A 135 -37.79 4.76 17.40
C ILE A 135 -38.26 3.48 18.12
N TYR A 136 -39.20 3.73 19.04
CA TYR A 136 -40.32 2.94 19.61
C TYR A 136 -40.08 1.51 20.16
N ILE A 137 -40.41 1.24 21.44
CA ILE A 137 -41.74 0.86 22.03
C ILE A 137 -42.27 -0.46 21.46
#